data_AF-A0A7X1IG34-F1
#
_entry.id   AF-A0A7X1IG34-F1
#
_cell.length_a   1.000
_cell.length_b   1.000
_cell.length_c   1.000
_cell.angle_alpha   90.00
_cell.angle_beta   90.00
_cell.angle_gamma   90.00
#
_symmetry.space_group_name_H-M   'P 1'
#
loop_
_entity.id
_entity.type
_entity.pdbx_description
1 polymer ?
#
loop_
_entity_poly.entity_id
_entity_poly.type
_entity_poly.pdbx_seq_one_letter_code
_entity_poly.pdbx_strand_id
1 'polypeptide(L)'
;MYRALAGPDRKDAGEAALTCLAFRGGAERAAEATTYLRMPGLREDEREAVRRVEAVLRDEGVPSGPYRALVDALAPGALESFTGLQELVSHRTGRRRGDVTTYLRFPVYPDPGRTRPDRPGHQPVPLRAQA
;
A
#
# COMPACT_ATOMS: atom_id res chain seq x y z
N MET A 1 9.65 -14.48 -0.85
CA MET A 1 8.64 -13.40 -0.84
C MET A 1 8.31 -12.81 0.54
N TYR A 2 7.66 -13.48 1.51
CA TYR A 2 7.25 -12.80 2.78
C TYR A 2 8.44 -12.17 3.53
N ARG A 3 9.60 -12.81 3.53
CA ARG A 3 10.85 -12.21 4.05
C ARG A 3 11.30 -10.97 3.28
N ALA A 4 11.06 -10.92 1.96
CA ALA A 4 11.37 -9.74 1.16
C ALA A 4 10.48 -8.54 1.54
N LEU A 5 9.22 -8.80 1.92
CA LEU A 5 8.31 -7.75 2.43
C LEU A 5 8.60 -7.35 3.87
N ALA A 6 8.83 -8.32 4.77
CA ALA A 6 9.09 -8.08 6.18
C ALA A 6 10.49 -7.49 6.45
N GLY A 7 11.43 -7.69 5.53
CA GLY A 7 12.83 -7.30 5.69
C GLY A 7 13.69 -8.51 6.10
N PRO A 8 14.96 -8.56 5.66
CA PRO A 8 15.82 -9.74 5.80
C PRO A 8 16.15 -10.10 7.25
N ASP A 9 16.18 -9.11 8.15
CA ASP A 9 16.62 -9.28 9.54
C ASP A 9 15.47 -9.65 10.50
N ARG A 10 14.21 -9.58 10.04
CA ARG A 10 13.06 -9.93 10.86
C ARG A 10 12.82 -11.44 10.86
N LYS A 11 12.44 -11.95 12.04
CA LYS A 11 12.02 -13.35 12.26
C LYS A 11 10.50 -13.51 12.37
N ASP A 12 9.76 -12.40 12.31
CA ASP A 12 8.30 -12.35 12.39
C ASP A 12 7.68 -11.65 11.18
N ALA A 13 6.35 -11.69 11.11
CA ALA A 13 5.56 -11.06 10.05
C ALA A 13 5.00 -9.68 10.47
N GLY A 14 5.55 -9.08 11.54
CA GLY A 14 5.04 -7.85 12.13
C GLY A 14 3.70 -8.02 12.83
N GLU A 15 3.01 -6.88 13.02
CA GLU A 15 1.72 -6.86 13.69
C GLU A 15 0.61 -7.43 12.81
N ALA A 16 -0.17 -8.35 13.38
CA ALA A 16 -1.43 -8.83 12.83
C ALA A 16 -1.37 -9.25 11.35
N ALA A 17 -0.37 -10.05 10.99
CA ALA A 17 -0.40 -10.78 9.72
C ALA A 17 -1.64 -11.67 9.66
N LEU A 18 -2.37 -11.61 8.55
CA LEU A 18 -3.64 -12.29 8.37
C LEU A 18 -3.58 -13.19 7.15
N THR A 19 -4.17 -14.38 7.22
CA THR A 19 -4.34 -15.25 6.06
C THR A 19 -5.82 -15.50 5.82
N CYS A 20 -6.29 -15.14 4.62
CA CYS A 20 -7.61 -15.46 4.11
C CYS A 20 -7.56 -16.78 3.34
N LEU A 21 -8.53 -17.66 3.55
CA LEU A 21 -8.69 -18.93 2.82
C LEU A 21 -9.98 -18.88 2.02
N ALA A 22 -9.90 -19.10 0.70
CA ALA A 22 -11.05 -19.10 -0.17
C ALA A 22 -11.52 -20.53 -0.47
N PHE A 23 -12.73 -20.87 -0.02
CA PHE A 23 -13.41 -22.13 -0.34
C PHE A 23 -14.36 -21.93 -1.52
N ARG A 24 -14.44 -22.93 -2.41
CA ARG A 24 -15.29 -22.89 -3.62
C ARG A 24 -16.17 -24.14 -3.63
N GLY A 25 -17.34 -24.05 -4.26
CA GLY A 25 -18.28 -25.17 -4.36
C GLY A 25 -17.60 -26.43 -4.92
N GLY A 26 -17.81 -27.56 -4.23
CA GLY A 26 -17.23 -28.85 -4.61
C GLY A 26 -15.75 -29.06 -4.25
N ALA A 27 -15.09 -28.12 -3.57
CA ALA A 27 -13.72 -28.28 -3.10
C ALA A 27 -13.67 -28.88 -1.68
N GLU A 28 -12.90 -29.95 -1.49
CA GLU A 28 -12.64 -30.54 -0.16
C GLU A 28 -11.64 -29.74 0.69
N ARG A 29 -10.98 -28.75 0.08
CA ARG A 29 -9.97 -27.88 0.70
C ARG A 29 -10.07 -26.46 0.19
N ALA A 30 -9.40 -25.53 0.87
CA ALA A 30 -9.24 -24.16 0.38
C ALA A 30 -8.62 -24.17 -1.02
N ALA A 31 -9.24 -23.47 -1.96
CA ALA A 31 -8.79 -23.37 -3.35
C ALA A 31 -7.63 -22.36 -3.48
N GLU A 32 -7.62 -21.33 -2.65
CA GLU A 32 -6.61 -20.26 -2.62
C GLU A 32 -6.39 -19.82 -1.18
N ALA A 33 -5.18 -19.34 -0.89
CA ALA A 33 -4.89 -18.62 0.34
C ALA A 33 -4.25 -17.27 0.01
N THR A 34 -4.60 -16.22 0.75
CA THR A 34 -3.98 -14.90 0.60
C THR A 34 -3.47 -14.44 1.94
N THR A 35 -2.17 -14.21 2.07
CA THR A 35 -1.56 -13.68 3.29
C THR A 35 -1.28 -12.20 3.12
N TYR A 36 -1.71 -11.40 4.09
CA TYR A 36 -1.59 -9.94 4.14
C TYR A 36 -0.59 -9.56 5.23
N LEU A 37 0.34 -8.66 4.88
CA LEU A 37 1.29 -8.08 5.81
C LEU A 37 0.98 -6.60 6.01
N ARG A 38 0.91 -6.17 7.29
CA ARG A 38 0.77 -4.76 7.67
C ARG A 38 2.11 -4.06 7.55
N MET A 39 2.24 -3.32 6.47
CA MET A 39 3.54 -2.76 6.12
C MET A 39 4.00 -1.60 7.02
N PRO A 40 3.14 -0.72 7.58
CA PRO A 40 3.61 0.39 8.44
C PRO A 40 4.49 -0.06 9.62
N GLY A 41 4.26 -1.25 10.17
CA GLY A 41 5.07 -1.80 11.27
C GLY A 41 6.30 -2.60 10.84
N LEU A 42 6.58 -2.71 9.54
CA LEU A 42 7.64 -3.55 8.97
C LEU A 42 8.81 -2.76 8.38
N ARG A 43 8.74 -1.44 8.36
CA ARG A 43 9.61 -0.54 7.58
C ARG A 43 9.79 0.80 8.27
N GLU A 44 10.84 1.51 7.89
CA GLU A 44 11.12 2.86 8.41
C GLU A 44 10.33 3.95 7.66
N ASP A 45 10.25 3.84 6.33
CA ASP A 45 9.63 4.83 5.46
C ASP A 45 8.86 4.18 4.28
N GLU A 46 8.14 4.99 3.51
CA GLU A 46 7.41 4.52 2.34
C GLU A 46 8.36 4.08 1.21
N ARG A 47 9.54 4.71 1.10
CA ARG A 47 10.55 4.36 0.09
C ARG A 47 10.98 2.91 0.25
N GLU A 48 11.21 2.47 1.47
CA GLU A 48 11.57 1.09 1.79
C GLU A 48 10.45 0.13 1.39
N ALA A 49 9.19 0.45 1.70
CA ALA A 49 8.09 -0.40 1.25
C ALA A 49 8.00 -0.49 -0.28
N VAL A 50 8.16 0.63 -0.99
CA VAL A 50 8.20 0.62 -2.45
C VAL A 50 9.31 -0.33 -2.94
N ARG A 51 10.55 -0.19 -2.45
CA ARG A 51 11.66 -1.07 -2.85
C ARG A 51 11.35 -2.55 -2.62
N ARG A 52 10.74 -2.88 -1.47
CA ARG A 52 10.41 -4.26 -1.11
C ARG A 52 9.29 -4.83 -1.97
N VAL A 53 8.25 -4.05 -2.28
CA VAL A 53 7.19 -4.47 -3.21
C VAL A 53 7.74 -4.62 -4.62
N GLU A 54 8.57 -3.68 -5.10
CA GLU A 54 9.23 -3.79 -6.40
C GLU A 54 10.11 -5.04 -6.51
N ALA A 55 10.80 -5.42 -5.43
CA ALA A 55 11.57 -6.68 -5.39
C ALA A 55 10.64 -7.90 -5.53
N VAL A 56 9.53 -7.93 -4.79
CA VAL A 56 8.55 -9.01 -4.89
C VAL A 56 7.90 -9.08 -6.28
N LEU A 57 7.52 -7.95 -6.89
CA LEU A 57 6.98 -7.93 -8.24
C LEU A 57 7.98 -8.50 -9.25
N ARG A 58 9.27 -8.13 -9.15
CA ARG A 58 10.32 -8.67 -10.02
C ARG A 58 10.53 -10.17 -9.83
N ASP A 59 10.53 -10.66 -8.59
CA ASP A 59 10.65 -12.10 -8.29
C ASP A 59 9.47 -12.90 -8.90
N GLU A 60 8.30 -12.28 -9.01
CA GLU A 60 7.10 -12.85 -9.63
C GLU A 60 7.01 -12.62 -11.16
N GLY A 61 8.00 -11.96 -11.76
CA GLY A 61 8.01 -11.66 -13.20
C GLY A 61 7.04 -10.55 -13.63
N VAL A 62 6.57 -9.73 -12.68
CA VAL A 62 5.69 -8.59 -12.94
C VAL A 62 6.54 -7.31 -13.12
N PRO A 63 6.36 -6.53 -14.21
CA PRO A 63 7.03 -5.26 -14.37
C PRO A 63 6.70 -4.29 -13.23
N SER A 64 7.73 -3.79 -12.54
CA SER A 64 7.55 -2.88 -11.39
C SER A 64 7.36 -1.42 -11.78
N GLY A 65 7.65 -1.04 -13.03
CA GLY A 65 7.54 0.34 -13.53
C GLY A 65 6.14 0.95 -13.36
N PRO A 66 5.06 0.29 -13.80
CA PRO A 66 3.69 0.78 -13.59
C PRO A 66 3.33 0.96 -12.11
N TYR A 67 3.79 0.05 -11.25
CA TYR A 67 3.60 0.16 -9.80
C TYR A 67 4.31 1.39 -9.24
N ARG A 68 5.58 1.62 -9.63
CA ARG A 68 6.35 2.77 -9.18
C ARG A 68 5.71 4.09 -9.61
N ALA A 69 5.33 4.20 -10.87
CA ALA A 69 4.68 5.39 -11.41
C ALA A 69 3.37 5.70 -10.66
N LEU A 70 2.59 4.67 -10.32
CA LEU A 70 1.36 4.82 -9.52
C LEU A 70 1.66 5.36 -8.12
N VAL A 71 2.67 4.81 -7.42
CA VAL A 71 3.02 5.28 -6.08
C VAL A 71 3.53 6.72 -6.11
N ASP A 72 4.41 7.06 -7.05
CA ASP A 72 4.94 8.42 -7.19
C ASP A 72 3.82 9.44 -7.48
N ALA A 73 2.78 9.06 -8.24
CA ALA A 73 1.63 9.92 -8.52
C ALA A 73 0.70 10.12 -7.31
N LEU A 74 0.67 9.17 -6.38
CA LEU A 74 -0.24 9.17 -5.22
C LEU A 74 0.43 9.63 -3.93
N ALA A 75 1.76 9.70 -3.90
CA ALA A 75 2.51 10.09 -2.73
C ALA A 75 2.20 11.55 -2.34
N PRO A 76 1.88 11.83 -1.06
CA PRO A 76 1.64 13.19 -0.58
C PRO A 76 2.93 14.04 -0.47
N GLY A 77 4.10 13.46 -0.72
CA GLY A 77 5.41 14.09 -0.60
C GLY A 77 6.52 13.09 -0.95
N ALA A 78 7.77 13.42 -0.58
CA ALA A 78 8.91 12.52 -0.77
C ALA A 78 8.72 11.21 0.03
N LEU A 79 9.02 10.05 -0.56
CA LEU A 79 8.72 8.73 0.04
C LEU A 79 9.47 8.46 1.35
N GLU A 80 10.55 9.18 1.61
CA GLU A 80 11.35 9.12 2.84
C GLU A 80 10.74 9.95 3.97
N SER A 81 9.78 10.83 3.65
CA SER A 81 9.22 11.80 4.60
C SER A 81 7.95 11.32 5.31
N PHE A 82 7.44 10.14 4.97
CA PHE A 82 6.21 9.63 5.54
C PHE A 82 6.14 8.09 5.50
N THR A 83 5.16 7.56 6.22
CA THR A 83 4.75 6.15 6.17
C THR A 83 3.24 6.06 5.99
N GLY A 84 2.77 4.88 5.59
CA GLY A 84 1.34 4.54 5.69
C GLY A 84 0.52 4.75 4.43
N LEU A 85 1.17 4.99 3.29
CA LEU A 85 0.46 4.97 2.00
C LEU A 85 0.11 3.53 1.62
N GLN A 86 1.07 2.60 1.64
CA GLN A 86 0.82 1.16 1.45
C GLN A 86 0.46 0.50 2.78
N GLU A 87 -0.82 0.31 3.09
CA GLU A 87 -1.26 -0.27 4.37
C GLU A 87 -1.04 -1.78 4.44
N LEU A 88 -1.49 -2.51 3.42
CA LEU A 88 -1.31 -3.96 3.31
C LEU A 88 -0.64 -4.30 1.99
N VAL A 89 0.28 -5.25 2.05
CA VAL A 89 0.72 -5.98 0.85
C VAL A 89 0.37 -7.43 1.06
N SER A 90 -0.30 -8.01 0.07
CA SER A 90 -0.71 -9.39 0.12
C SER A 90 -0.19 -10.18 -1.06
N HIS A 91 -0.10 -11.48 -0.83
CA HIS A 91 0.22 -12.44 -1.86
C HIS A 91 -0.74 -13.61 -1.79
N ARG A 92 -1.24 -13.98 -2.96
CA ARG A 92 -2.17 -15.08 -3.12
C ARG A 92 -1.43 -16.31 -3.61
N THR A 93 -1.47 -17.38 -2.83
CA THR A 93 -1.06 -18.70 -3.26
C THR A 93 -2.24 -19.38 -3.98
N GLY A 94 -1.97 -19.98 -5.14
CA GLY A 94 -3.01 -20.55 -6.00
C GLY A 94 -2.51 -20.93 -7.39
N ARG A 95 -3.44 -21.04 -8.35
CA ARG A 95 -3.15 -21.58 -9.70
C ARG A 95 -2.32 -20.65 -10.59
N ARG A 96 -2.10 -19.39 -10.21
CA ARG A 96 -1.32 -18.41 -10.98
C ARG A 96 -0.20 -17.85 -10.11
N ARG A 97 0.99 -17.70 -10.71
CA ARG A 97 2.10 -16.93 -10.13
C ARG A 97 1.79 -15.43 -10.21
N GLY A 98 2.35 -14.64 -9.30
CA GLY A 98 2.36 -13.17 -9.39
C GLY A 98 1.12 -12.42 -8.93
N ASP A 99 0.24 -13.03 -8.13
CA ASP A 99 -0.88 -12.30 -7.52
C ASP A 99 -0.43 -11.57 -6.25
N VAL A 100 0.30 -10.47 -6.46
CA VAL A 100 0.66 -9.48 -5.42
C VAL A 100 -0.39 -8.37 -5.44
N THR A 101 -0.96 -8.05 -4.29
CA THR A 101 -1.93 -6.96 -4.16
C THR A 101 -1.45 -5.96 -3.12
N THR A 102 -1.44 -4.68 -3.49
CA THR A 102 -1.10 -3.59 -2.57
C THR A 102 -2.35 -2.78 -2.27
N TYR A 103 -2.67 -2.65 -0.98
CA TYR A 103 -3.77 -1.84 -0.49
C TYR A 103 -3.24 -0.48 -0.07
N LEU A 104 -3.71 0.56 -0.75
CA LEU A 104 -3.35 1.94 -0.44
C LEU A 104 -4.36 2.55 0.53
N ARG A 105 -3.87 3.30 1.51
CA ARG A 105 -4.70 3.99 2.50
C ARG A 105 -4.71 5.48 2.19
N PHE A 106 -5.84 5.95 1.70
CA PHE A 106 -6.12 7.37 1.51
C PHE A 106 -6.94 7.90 2.68
N PRO A 107 -6.67 9.12 3.16
CA PRO A 107 -7.54 9.77 4.12
C PRO A 107 -8.90 10.05 3.46
N VAL A 108 -9.95 9.38 3.91
CA VAL A 108 -11.34 9.64 3.48
C VAL A 108 -11.96 10.76 4.33
N TYR A 109 -11.48 10.91 5.56
CA TYR A 109 -11.86 12.00 6.46
C TYR A 109 -10.67 12.94 6.68
N PRO A 110 -10.93 14.24 6.93
CA PRO A 110 -9.90 15.15 7.41
C PRO A 110 -9.26 14.58 8.67
N ASP A 111 -7.94 14.52 8.68
CA ASP A 111 -7.21 14.21 9.89
C ASP A 111 -7.26 15.47 10.79
N PRO A 112 -7.87 15.40 11.99
CA PRO A 112 -7.97 16.56 12.88
C PRO A 112 -6.60 17.07 13.35
N GLY A 113 -5.52 16.29 13.19
CA GLY A 113 -4.15 16.70 13.53
C GLY A 113 -3.31 17.16 12.33
N ARG A 114 -3.79 17.00 11.09
CA ARG A 114 -3.05 17.39 9.88
C ARG A 114 -3.59 18.72 9.37
N THR A 115 -3.03 19.83 9.84
CA THR A 115 -3.23 21.13 9.20
C THR A 115 -2.84 21.01 7.74
N ARG A 116 -3.82 21.18 6.86
CA ARG A 116 -3.59 21.30 5.42
C ARG A 116 -2.58 22.44 5.22
N PRO A 117 -1.46 22.25 4.49
CA PRO A 117 -0.63 23.38 4.10
C PRO A 117 -1.52 24.34 3.32
N ASP A 118 -1.51 25.60 3.76
CA ASP A 118 -2.29 26.67 3.17
C ASP A 118 -1.95 26.72 1.67
N ARG A 119 -2.94 26.52 0.81
CA ARG A 119 -2.72 26.76 -0.63
C ARG A 119 -2.53 28.27 -0.78
N PRO A 120 -1.39 28.77 -1.29
CA PRO A 120 -1.30 30.18 -1.61
C PRO A 120 -2.29 30.49 -2.74
N GLY A 121 -3.25 31.39 -2.47
CA GLY A 121 -3.84 32.21 -3.52
C GLY A 121 -5.21 31.82 -4.07
N HIS A 122 -6.19 31.48 -3.24
CA HIS A 122 -7.59 31.68 -3.64
C HIS A 122 -8.23 32.80 -2.82
N GLN A 123 -8.04 34.04 -3.26
CA GLN A 123 -8.87 35.15 -2.78
C GLN A 123 -10.28 34.96 -3.35
N PRO A 124 -11.33 34.91 -2.51
CA PRO A 124 -12.70 34.94 -2.99
C PRO A 124 -12.95 36.26 -3.72
N VAL A 125 -13.43 36.19 -4.96
CA VAL A 125 -13.89 37.37 -5.68
C VAL A 125 -15.14 37.90 -4.97
N PRO A 126 -15.18 39.18 -4.52
CA PRO A 126 -16.36 39.70 -3.86
C PRO A 126 -17.54 39.72 -4.83
N LEU A 127 -18.67 39.18 -4.39
CA LEU A 127 -19.94 39.27 -5.11
C LEU A 127 -20.27 40.75 -5.32
N ARG A 128 -20.35 41.20 -6.57
CA ARG A 128 -20.90 42.53 -6.89
C ARG A 128 -22.36 42.55 -6.48
N ALA A 129 -22.70 43.37 -5.49
CA ALA A 129 -24.08 43.73 -5.20
C ALA A 129 -24.65 44.45 -6.43
N GLN A 130 -25.76 43.94 -6.97
CA GLN A 130 -26.60 44.68 -7.89
C GLN A 130 -27.63 45.44 -7.08
N ALA A 131 -27.60 46.77 -7.16
CA ALA A 131 -28.74 47.68 -7.00
C ALA A 131 -28.35 49.04 -7.60
#